data_AF-A0AAN8RZU3-F1
#
_entry.id   AF-A0AAN8RZU3-F1
#
_cell.length_a   1.000
_cell.length_b   1.000
_cell.length_c   1.000
_cell.angle_alpha   90.00
_cell.angle_beta   90.00
_cell.angle_gamma   90.00
#
_symmetry.space_group_name_H-M   'P 1'
#
loop_
_entity.id
_entity.type
_entity.pdbx_description
1 polymer ?
#
loop_
_entity_poly.entity_id
_entity_poly.type
_entity_poly.pdbx_seq_one_letter_code
_entity_poly.pdbx_strand_id
1 'polypeptide(L)'
;MKTHGLVSTNNITSFSVILLTLFYVQQLDEPLVPTACELQQLAANKHIVNNWNVSFTKDRDHTSRNTMSIPDLITGFFKFYTNFEFGLYLISLFTGKSYLKSIFANQNTIPVEFSHYTDNLINNRCDKFELHKYMCVQGPFNHAHNTTRNVNQKTLINFQYFCQKNSQVLDNSQHNDDGQFLKTLFSQKDMSNEKHTAVREAMVYIGENIDFSMCTNVTEDALREHWANITVDKLKDILSQVLKCNVTTNNEKPSFGNEFKCLNCELDYPELVTNIRKDAREEFSFPKDMPLIVKETLISDYLLEKRLKGFKQTHFKFNVQCSMLRGPTRINFKLLCNESAKPKMHIIVSVFNFIQNSCVKWLQAVV
;
A
#
# COMPACT_ATOMS: atom_id res chain seq x y z
N MET A 1 -6.95 2.04 17.87
CA MET A 1 -7.10 2.73 16.56
C MET A 1 -7.50 4.21 16.70
N LYS A 2 -8.62 4.54 17.36
CA LYS A 2 -9.06 5.96 17.52
C LYS A 2 -8.03 6.83 18.26
N THR A 3 -7.46 6.31 19.35
CA THR A 3 -6.40 6.96 20.14
C THR A 3 -5.12 7.22 19.35
N HIS A 4 -4.86 6.46 18.27
CA HIS A 4 -3.69 6.61 17.41
C HIS A 4 -3.99 7.42 16.13
N GLY A 5 -5.12 8.14 16.08
CA GLY A 5 -5.47 9.02 14.95
C GLY A 5 -5.85 8.31 13.64
N LEU A 6 -5.98 6.98 13.64
CA LEU A 6 -6.35 6.20 12.45
C LEU A 6 -7.83 6.33 12.08
N VAL A 7 -8.69 6.59 13.07
CA VAL A 7 -10.14 6.67 12.89
C VAL A 7 -10.59 8.12 12.85
N SER A 8 -11.07 8.57 11.69
CA SER A 8 -11.66 9.89 11.50
C SER A 8 -12.48 9.93 10.20
N THR A 9 -13.17 11.03 9.92
CA THR A 9 -13.92 11.23 8.67
C THR A 9 -13.03 11.27 7.42
N ASN A 10 -11.79 11.74 7.57
CA ASN A 10 -10.80 11.87 6.50
C ASN A 10 -9.79 10.70 6.48
N ASN A 11 -9.93 9.73 7.38
CA ASN A 11 -9.11 8.53 7.45
C ASN A 11 -10.01 7.28 7.30
N ILE A 12 -9.78 6.25 8.11
CA ILE A 12 -10.66 5.08 8.18
C ILE A 12 -11.86 5.48 9.04
N THR A 13 -13.08 5.34 8.52
CA THR A 13 -14.27 5.67 9.33
C THR A 13 -14.53 4.55 10.35
N SER A 14 -15.23 4.86 11.45
CA SER A 14 -15.65 3.83 12.41
C SER A 14 -16.45 2.71 11.75
N PHE A 15 -17.27 3.07 10.75
CA PHE A 15 -18.01 2.10 9.96
C PHE A 15 -17.07 1.18 9.15
N SER A 16 -16.07 1.73 8.48
CA SER A 16 -15.07 0.95 7.74
C SER A 16 -14.29 0.01 8.67
N VAL A 17 -13.96 0.45 9.89
CA VAL A 17 -13.32 -0.43 10.89
C VAL A 17 -14.22 -1.62 11.24
N ILE A 18 -15.52 -1.38 11.46
CA ILE A 18 -16.48 -2.47 11.71
C ILE A 18 -16.50 -3.44 10.54
N LEU A 19 -16.52 -2.95 9.29
CA LEU A 19 -16.50 -3.82 8.11
C LEU A 19 -15.18 -4.61 7.99
N LEU A 20 -14.04 -4.01 8.29
CA LEU A 20 -12.77 -4.73 8.33
C LEU A 20 -12.78 -5.82 9.42
N THR A 21 -13.33 -5.52 10.60
CA THR A 21 -13.48 -6.52 11.66
C THR A 21 -14.40 -7.65 11.22
N LEU A 22 -15.57 -7.35 10.65
CA LEU A 22 -16.52 -8.34 10.13
C LEU A 22 -15.88 -9.22 9.06
N PHE A 23 -15.16 -8.62 8.11
CA PHE A 23 -14.48 -9.38 7.07
C PHE A 23 -13.44 -10.32 7.66
N TYR A 24 -12.61 -9.86 8.60
CA TYR A 24 -11.61 -10.70 9.25
C TYR A 24 -12.24 -11.91 9.94
N VAL A 25 -13.31 -11.69 10.73
CA VAL A 25 -13.95 -12.80 11.45
C VAL A 25 -14.72 -13.76 10.53
N GLN A 26 -15.03 -13.35 9.29
CA GLN A 26 -15.51 -14.23 8.22
C GLN A 26 -14.39 -15.08 7.60
N GLN A 27 -13.12 -14.69 7.74
CA GLN A 27 -11.97 -15.42 7.19
C GLN A 27 -11.42 -16.51 8.13
N LEU A 28 -11.96 -16.63 9.35
CA LEU A 28 -11.55 -17.65 10.30
C LEU A 28 -11.93 -19.04 9.78
N ASP A 29 -11.15 -20.08 10.13
CA ASP A 29 -11.42 -21.47 9.74
C ASP A 29 -12.85 -21.89 10.12
N GLU A 30 -13.29 -21.46 11.30
CA GLU A 30 -14.70 -21.46 11.71
C GLU A 30 -15.16 -19.99 11.78
N PRO A 31 -15.89 -19.49 10.76
CA PRO A 31 -16.38 -18.11 10.74
C PRO A 31 -17.27 -17.80 11.95
N LEU A 32 -17.09 -16.61 12.53
CA LEU A 32 -17.93 -16.15 13.66
C LEU A 32 -19.24 -15.49 13.23
N VAL A 33 -19.31 -15.04 11.97
CA VAL A 33 -20.49 -14.39 11.42
C VAL A 33 -20.70 -14.87 9.98
N PRO A 34 -21.96 -14.99 9.53
CA PRO A 34 -22.25 -15.28 8.13
C PRO A 34 -21.90 -14.10 7.23
N THR A 35 -21.82 -14.37 5.93
CA THR A 35 -21.69 -13.39 4.86
C THR A 35 -23.02 -12.69 4.60
N ALA A 36 -22.99 -11.48 4.02
CA ALA A 36 -24.25 -10.83 3.70
C ALA A 36 -25.05 -11.61 2.65
N CYS A 37 -24.38 -12.26 1.69
CA CYS A 37 -24.98 -13.11 0.66
C CYS A 37 -25.78 -14.28 1.28
N GLU A 38 -25.19 -15.01 2.22
CA GLU A 38 -25.90 -16.09 2.94
C GLU A 38 -27.13 -15.56 3.67
N LEU A 39 -27.01 -14.41 4.33
CA LEU A 39 -28.15 -13.78 5.00
C LEU A 39 -29.24 -13.33 4.02
N GLN A 40 -28.89 -12.89 2.80
CA GLN A 40 -29.85 -12.53 1.76
C GLN A 40 -30.57 -13.75 1.20
N GLN A 41 -29.84 -14.84 0.96
CA GLN A 41 -30.40 -16.09 0.42
C GLN A 41 -31.44 -16.71 1.36
N LEU A 42 -31.29 -16.48 2.66
CA LEU A 42 -32.22 -16.93 3.70
C LEU A 42 -33.39 -15.98 3.95
N ALA A 43 -33.41 -14.80 3.31
CA ALA A 43 -34.48 -13.84 3.51
C ALA A 43 -35.77 -14.31 2.81
N ALA A 44 -36.89 -14.33 3.55
CA ALA A 44 -38.18 -14.76 3.02
C ALA A 44 -38.68 -13.88 1.86
N ASN A 45 -38.40 -12.57 1.91
CA ASN A 45 -38.82 -11.60 0.91
C ASN A 45 -37.64 -10.71 0.51
N LYS A 46 -37.52 -10.42 -0.79
CA LYS A 46 -36.57 -9.42 -1.30
C LYS A 46 -37.04 -8.03 -0.89
N HIS A 47 -36.10 -7.20 -0.46
CA HIS A 47 -36.34 -5.80 -0.13
C HIS A 47 -35.30 -4.97 -0.89
N ILE A 48 -35.76 -4.19 -1.88
CA ILE A 48 -34.90 -3.42 -2.77
C ILE A 48 -34.92 -1.96 -2.36
N VAL A 49 -33.76 -1.37 -2.09
CA VAL A 49 -33.59 0.06 -1.80
C VAL A 49 -32.54 0.61 -2.76
N ASN A 50 -32.87 1.66 -3.51
CA ASN A 50 -32.00 2.28 -4.51
C ASN A 50 -31.38 1.25 -5.48
N ASN A 51 -32.20 0.30 -5.96
CA ASN A 51 -31.79 -0.81 -6.83
C ASN A 51 -30.82 -1.84 -6.23
N TRP A 52 -30.60 -1.81 -4.90
CA TRP A 52 -29.80 -2.79 -4.20
C TRP A 52 -30.68 -3.69 -3.34
N ASN A 53 -30.41 -4.99 -3.37
CA ASN A 53 -31.04 -5.90 -2.43
C ASN A 53 -30.46 -5.66 -1.04
N VAL A 54 -31.32 -5.29 -0.09
CA VAL A 54 -30.96 -5.09 1.32
C VAL A 54 -31.70 -6.09 2.22
N SER A 55 -32.32 -7.13 1.65
CA SER A 55 -32.98 -8.18 2.42
C SER A 55 -31.95 -9.00 3.19
N PHE A 56 -32.24 -9.28 4.47
CA PHE A 56 -31.53 -10.28 5.26
C PHE A 56 -32.50 -10.90 6.26
N THR A 57 -32.30 -12.17 6.60
CA THR A 57 -33.09 -12.83 7.65
C THR A 57 -32.81 -12.22 9.03
N LYS A 58 -33.85 -12.06 9.85
CA LYS A 58 -33.75 -11.63 11.25
C LYS A 58 -33.78 -12.82 12.23
N ASP A 59 -34.21 -13.99 11.76
CA ASP A 59 -34.67 -15.08 12.62
C ASP A 59 -33.66 -16.24 12.69
N ARG A 60 -32.35 -15.94 12.63
CA ARG A 60 -31.31 -16.95 12.74
C ARG A 60 -30.47 -16.78 13.99
N ASP A 61 -30.56 -17.78 14.87
CA ASP A 61 -29.49 -18.04 15.84
C ASP A 61 -28.29 -18.59 15.07
N HIS A 62 -27.26 -17.74 14.90
CA HIS A 62 -25.97 -18.18 14.39
C HIS A 62 -25.11 -18.64 15.56
N THR A 63 -24.82 -19.93 15.60
CA THR A 63 -23.84 -20.51 16.52
C THR A 63 -22.57 -20.84 15.75
N SER A 64 -21.48 -20.16 16.11
CA SER A 64 -20.15 -20.50 15.60
C SER A 64 -19.51 -21.58 16.46
N ARG A 65 -18.75 -22.48 15.85
CA ARG A 65 -17.92 -23.47 16.56
C ARG A 65 -16.53 -22.93 16.91
N ASN A 66 -16.28 -21.65 16.59
CA ASN A 66 -15.02 -21.00 16.89
C ASN A 66 -14.79 -20.93 18.41
N THR A 67 -13.62 -21.39 18.85
CA THR A 67 -13.23 -21.42 20.26
C THR A 67 -12.11 -20.43 20.57
N MET A 68 -11.79 -19.51 19.66
CA MET A 68 -10.72 -18.53 19.87
C MET A 68 -11.10 -17.56 20.98
N SER A 69 -10.11 -17.21 21.80
CA SER A 69 -10.29 -16.18 22.82
C SER A 69 -10.35 -14.77 22.19
N ILE A 70 -10.83 -13.77 22.94
CA ILE A 70 -10.78 -12.37 22.49
C ILE A 70 -9.34 -11.89 22.20
N PRO A 71 -8.34 -12.19 23.06
CA PRO A 71 -6.93 -11.93 22.73
C PRO A 71 -6.47 -12.55 21.41
N ASP A 72 -6.84 -13.80 21.14
CA ASP A 72 -6.47 -14.49 19.89
C ASP A 72 -7.10 -13.81 18.68
N LEU A 73 -8.38 -13.45 18.78
CA LEU A 73 -9.11 -12.76 17.71
C LEU A 73 -8.50 -11.40 17.39
N ILE A 74 -8.14 -10.61 18.41
CA ILE A 74 -7.51 -9.29 18.23
C ILE A 74 -6.10 -9.43 17.67
N THR A 75 -5.31 -10.37 18.18
CA THR A 75 -3.95 -10.64 17.69
C THR A 75 -3.99 -11.10 16.24
N GLY A 76 -4.89 -12.01 15.90
CA GLY A 76 -5.09 -12.49 14.54
C GLY A 76 -5.60 -11.39 13.61
N PHE A 77 -6.47 -10.48 14.07
CA PHE A 77 -6.89 -9.32 13.27
C PHE A 77 -5.69 -8.47 12.85
N PHE A 78 -4.78 -8.18 13.79
CA PHE A 78 -3.57 -7.42 13.48
C PHE A 78 -2.67 -8.19 12.50
N LYS A 79 -2.40 -9.47 12.75
CA LYS A 79 -1.59 -10.30 11.85
C LYS A 79 -2.18 -10.38 10.43
N PHE A 80 -3.49 -10.50 10.33
CA PHE A 80 -4.22 -10.56 9.07
C PHE A 80 -3.99 -9.27 8.26
N TYR A 81 -4.26 -8.11 8.86
CA TYR A 81 -4.21 -6.83 8.14
C TYR A 81 -2.81 -6.25 7.95
N THR A 82 -1.82 -6.67 8.74
CA THR A 82 -0.40 -6.42 8.45
C THR A 82 -0.01 -6.95 7.08
N ASN A 83 -0.49 -8.15 6.74
CA ASN A 83 -0.15 -8.89 5.53
C ASN A 83 -1.19 -8.78 4.42
N PHE A 84 -2.36 -8.18 4.68
CA PHE A 84 -3.41 -8.03 3.67
C PHE A 84 -3.00 -7.06 2.56
N GLU A 85 -3.28 -7.43 1.31
CA GLU A 85 -2.80 -6.73 0.13
C GLU A 85 -3.85 -5.83 -0.50
N PHE A 86 -4.14 -4.75 0.21
CA PHE A 86 -5.16 -3.76 -0.16
C PHE A 86 -4.96 -3.12 -1.54
N GLY A 87 -3.72 -3.05 -2.02
CA GLY A 87 -3.44 -2.53 -3.34
C GLY A 87 -3.91 -3.46 -4.46
N LEU A 88 -3.95 -4.79 -4.23
CA LEU A 88 -4.47 -5.78 -5.18
C LEU A 88 -5.91 -6.15 -4.98
N TYR A 89 -6.32 -6.23 -3.72
CA TYR A 89 -7.53 -6.90 -3.35
C TYR A 89 -8.62 -5.89 -2.99
N LEU A 90 -9.80 -6.16 -3.55
CA LEU A 90 -11.06 -5.63 -3.10
C LEU A 90 -11.64 -6.60 -2.06
N ILE A 91 -12.04 -6.07 -0.90
CA ILE A 91 -12.74 -6.82 0.14
C ILE A 91 -14.25 -6.75 -0.13
N SER A 92 -14.91 -7.91 -0.14
CA SER A 92 -16.36 -8.02 -0.28
C SER A 92 -17.00 -8.65 0.94
N LEU A 93 -17.73 -7.84 1.72
CA LEU A 93 -18.56 -8.32 2.84
C LEU A 93 -19.78 -9.11 2.36
N PHE A 94 -20.16 -8.92 1.08
CA PHE A 94 -21.27 -9.64 0.49
C PHE A 94 -20.97 -11.13 0.39
N THR A 95 -19.84 -11.50 -0.22
CA THR A 95 -19.45 -12.91 -0.36
C THR A 95 -18.51 -13.40 0.75
N GLY A 96 -18.07 -12.51 1.64
CA GLY A 96 -17.04 -12.82 2.64
C GLY A 96 -15.69 -13.17 2.03
N LYS A 97 -15.40 -12.71 0.81
CA LYS A 97 -14.17 -13.02 0.08
C LYS A 97 -13.46 -11.74 -0.35
N SER A 98 -12.16 -11.85 -0.58
CA SER A 98 -11.38 -10.85 -1.31
C SER A 98 -11.23 -11.24 -2.78
N TYR A 99 -11.31 -10.27 -3.68
CA TYR A 99 -11.12 -10.46 -5.12
C TYR A 99 -10.00 -9.58 -5.63
N LEU A 100 -9.23 -10.09 -6.60
CA LEU A 100 -8.32 -9.23 -7.35
C LEU A 100 -9.12 -8.08 -7.97
N LYS A 101 -8.62 -6.85 -7.85
CA LYS A 101 -9.25 -5.66 -8.43
C LYS A 101 -9.45 -5.78 -9.95
N SER A 102 -8.56 -6.50 -10.64
CA SER A 102 -8.67 -6.78 -12.08
C SER A 102 -9.96 -7.53 -12.46
N ILE A 103 -10.50 -8.37 -11.57
CA ILE A 103 -11.77 -9.09 -11.77
C ILE A 103 -12.94 -8.10 -11.91
N PHE A 104 -12.88 -6.98 -11.19
CA PHE A 104 -13.91 -5.94 -11.21
C PHE A 104 -13.62 -4.82 -12.23
N ALA A 105 -12.48 -4.89 -12.94
CA ALA A 105 -12.12 -3.90 -13.96
C ALA A 105 -12.89 -4.10 -15.28
N ASN A 106 -13.30 -5.35 -15.56
CA ASN A 106 -14.11 -5.71 -16.72
C ASN A 106 -15.43 -6.33 -16.28
N GLN A 107 -16.55 -5.89 -16.86
CA GLN A 107 -17.88 -6.40 -16.52
C GLN A 107 -18.03 -7.89 -16.80
N ASN A 108 -17.34 -8.42 -17.80
CA ASN A 108 -17.41 -9.82 -18.20
C ASN A 108 -16.65 -10.76 -17.25
N THR A 109 -15.80 -10.22 -16.38
CA THR A 109 -15.01 -11.00 -15.41
C THR A 109 -15.62 -10.97 -14.00
N ILE A 110 -16.64 -10.14 -13.77
CA ILE A 110 -17.31 -10.03 -12.46
C ILE A 110 -17.98 -11.38 -12.12
N PRO A 111 -17.80 -11.93 -10.90
CA PRO A 111 -18.41 -13.19 -10.51
C PRO A 111 -19.93 -13.14 -10.52
N VAL A 112 -20.58 -14.27 -10.81
CA VAL A 112 -22.05 -14.38 -10.98
C VAL A 112 -22.82 -14.03 -9.71
N GLU A 113 -22.20 -14.20 -8.55
CA GLU A 113 -22.74 -13.78 -7.25
C GLU A 113 -23.05 -12.28 -7.23
N PHE A 114 -22.33 -11.48 -8.02
CA PHE A 114 -22.54 -10.04 -8.18
C PHE A 114 -23.43 -9.70 -9.39
N SER A 115 -24.27 -10.61 -9.87
CA SER A 115 -25.21 -10.37 -10.99
C SER A 115 -26.02 -9.09 -10.83
N HIS A 116 -26.53 -8.78 -9.63
CA HIS A 116 -27.22 -7.51 -9.36
C HIS A 116 -26.35 -6.27 -9.55
N TYR A 117 -25.05 -6.35 -9.25
CA TYR A 117 -24.12 -5.26 -9.55
C TYR A 117 -23.94 -5.10 -11.06
N THR A 118 -23.71 -6.20 -11.77
CA THR A 118 -23.56 -6.21 -13.23
C THR A 118 -24.82 -5.68 -13.93
N ASP A 119 -26.01 -6.09 -13.50
CA ASP A 119 -27.28 -5.57 -14.00
C ASP A 119 -27.39 -4.07 -13.78
N ASN A 120 -27.04 -3.59 -12.58
CA ASN A 120 -27.08 -2.16 -12.27
C ASN A 120 -26.08 -1.36 -13.11
N LEU A 121 -24.91 -1.91 -13.43
CA LEU A 121 -23.95 -1.28 -14.35
C LEU A 121 -24.50 -1.20 -15.78
N ILE A 122 -25.02 -2.31 -16.32
CA ILE A 122 -25.56 -2.38 -17.70
C ILE A 122 -26.71 -1.40 -17.88
N ASN A 123 -27.56 -1.28 -16.86
CA ASN A 123 -28.73 -0.40 -16.88
C ASN A 123 -28.41 1.04 -16.45
N ASN A 124 -27.12 1.42 -16.29
CA ASN A 124 -26.68 2.75 -15.85
C ASN A 124 -27.33 3.21 -14.52
N ARG A 125 -27.53 2.30 -13.58
CA ARG A 125 -28.13 2.56 -12.25
C ARG A 125 -27.09 2.77 -11.15
N CYS A 126 -25.83 2.47 -11.42
CA CYS A 126 -24.71 2.74 -10.52
C CYS A 126 -23.41 2.98 -11.28
N ASP A 127 -22.44 3.58 -10.60
CA ASP A 127 -21.09 3.78 -11.13
C ASP A 127 -20.22 2.51 -10.99
N LYS A 128 -19.14 2.46 -11.77
CA LYS A 128 -18.08 1.47 -11.56
C LYS A 128 -17.42 1.67 -10.20
N PHE A 129 -17.01 0.57 -9.57
CA PHE A 129 -16.34 0.62 -8.28
C PHE A 129 -14.98 1.33 -8.41
N GLU A 130 -14.62 2.16 -7.42
CA GLU A 130 -13.37 2.94 -7.40
C GLU A 130 -12.15 2.03 -7.09
N LEU A 131 -11.63 1.31 -8.10
CA LEU A 131 -10.52 0.34 -7.94
C LEU A 131 -9.15 0.97 -7.66
N HIS A 132 -8.95 2.21 -8.10
CA HIS A 132 -7.70 2.99 -7.95
C HIS A 132 -7.48 3.53 -6.51
N LYS A 133 -8.34 3.16 -5.55
CA LYS A 133 -8.16 3.56 -4.15
C LYS A 133 -7.17 2.64 -3.45
N TYR A 134 -6.40 3.19 -2.51
CA TYR A 134 -5.43 2.43 -1.71
C TYR A 134 -6.08 1.33 -0.87
N MET A 135 -7.34 1.53 -0.47
CA MET A 135 -8.14 0.56 0.26
C MET A 135 -9.52 0.44 -0.39
N CYS A 136 -9.91 -0.78 -0.75
CA CYS A 136 -11.14 -1.08 -1.45
C CYS A 136 -12.01 -2.04 -0.63
N VAL A 137 -12.93 -1.49 0.18
CA VAL A 137 -13.85 -2.28 1.00
C VAL A 137 -15.28 -1.99 0.55
N GLN A 138 -15.92 -2.97 -0.09
CA GLN A 138 -17.31 -2.86 -0.50
C GLN A 138 -18.25 -2.77 0.70
N GLY A 139 -19.33 -2.01 0.52
CA GLY A 139 -20.48 -2.11 1.40
C GLY A 139 -21.13 -3.50 1.32
N PRO A 140 -21.80 -3.96 2.39
CA PRO A 140 -22.44 -5.29 2.41
C PRO A 140 -23.61 -5.43 1.41
N PHE A 141 -24.22 -4.32 0.99
CA PHE A 141 -25.37 -4.29 0.09
C PHE A 141 -25.12 -3.51 -1.20
N ASN A 142 -24.64 -2.27 -1.11
CA ASN A 142 -24.29 -1.47 -2.28
C ASN A 142 -22.86 -1.83 -2.74
N HIS A 143 -22.76 -2.72 -3.73
CA HIS A 143 -21.49 -3.24 -4.24
C HIS A 143 -20.70 -2.22 -5.07
N ALA A 144 -21.31 -1.11 -5.50
CA ALA A 144 -20.61 -0.01 -6.17
C ALA A 144 -19.93 0.95 -5.16
N HIS A 145 -20.32 0.91 -3.89
CA HIS A 145 -19.84 1.84 -2.88
C HIS A 145 -18.58 1.35 -2.17
N ASN A 146 -17.48 2.10 -2.32
CA ASN A 146 -16.26 1.90 -1.54
C ASN A 146 -16.34 2.65 -0.20
N THR A 147 -16.47 1.90 0.90
CA THR A 147 -16.58 2.46 2.26
C THR A 147 -15.26 3.04 2.77
N THR A 148 -14.15 2.77 2.09
CA THR A 148 -12.80 3.27 2.42
C THR A 148 -12.29 4.27 1.39
N ARG A 149 -13.19 4.89 0.59
CA ARG A 149 -12.82 5.84 -0.47
C ARG A 149 -12.00 7.06 -0.03
N ASN A 150 -12.10 7.45 1.26
CA ASN A 150 -11.36 8.57 1.84
C ASN A 150 -9.96 8.17 2.33
N VAL A 151 -9.62 6.87 2.34
CA VAL A 151 -8.34 6.38 2.82
C VAL A 151 -7.25 6.72 1.81
N ASN A 152 -6.38 7.65 2.20
CA ASN A 152 -5.16 7.96 1.47
C ASN A 152 -4.03 6.98 1.84
N GLN A 153 -2.95 7.04 1.07
CA GLN A 153 -1.78 6.17 1.23
C GLN A 153 -1.17 6.24 2.63
N LYS A 154 -0.99 7.44 3.18
CA LYS A 154 -0.41 7.65 4.52
C LYS A 154 -1.27 6.95 5.58
N THR A 155 -2.59 7.04 5.47
CA THR A 155 -3.53 6.38 6.37
C THR A 155 -3.42 4.86 6.27
N LEU A 156 -3.32 4.29 5.07
CA LEU A 156 -3.11 2.86 4.87
C LEU A 156 -1.77 2.39 5.49
N ILE A 157 -0.68 3.10 5.20
CA ILE A 157 0.66 2.83 5.76
C ILE A 157 0.59 2.79 7.29
N ASN A 158 0.01 3.84 7.89
CA ASN A 158 -0.10 3.94 9.34
C ASN A 158 -0.97 2.83 9.92
N PHE A 159 -2.04 2.43 9.24
CA PHE A 159 -2.90 1.33 9.67
C PHE A 159 -2.17 -0.01 9.68
N GLN A 160 -1.44 -0.34 8.61
CA GLN A 160 -0.72 -1.61 8.52
C GLN A 160 0.49 -1.65 9.47
N TYR A 161 1.18 -0.52 9.63
CA TYR A 161 2.24 -0.37 10.63
C TYR A 161 1.69 -0.53 12.05
N PHE A 162 0.53 0.08 12.35
CA PHE A 162 -0.16 -0.10 13.62
C PHE A 162 -0.50 -1.58 13.86
N CYS A 163 -1.02 -2.28 12.86
CA CYS A 163 -1.28 -3.72 12.97
C CYS A 163 0.02 -4.50 13.23
N GLN A 164 1.10 -4.23 12.49
CA GLN A 164 2.37 -4.94 12.61
C GLN A 164 2.99 -4.81 14.00
N LYS A 165 3.03 -3.58 14.53
CA LYS A 165 3.58 -3.33 15.86
C LYS A 165 2.73 -3.98 16.96
N ASN A 166 1.40 -3.90 16.84
CA ASN A 166 0.53 -4.52 17.83
C ASN A 166 0.59 -6.05 17.77
N SER A 167 0.68 -6.67 16.59
CA SER A 167 0.88 -8.12 16.52
C SER A 167 2.20 -8.55 17.15
N GLN A 168 3.29 -7.82 16.92
CA GLN A 168 4.60 -8.10 17.52
C GLN A 168 4.60 -7.96 19.04
N VAL A 169 3.97 -6.91 19.56
CA VAL A 169 3.89 -6.71 21.01
C VAL A 169 3.11 -7.85 21.66
N LEU A 170 1.96 -8.22 21.08
CA LEU A 170 1.10 -9.28 21.60
C LEU A 170 1.74 -10.67 21.49
N ASP A 171 2.55 -10.92 20.46
CA ASP A 171 3.31 -12.18 20.33
C ASP A 171 4.41 -12.33 21.39
N ASN A 172 5.01 -11.21 21.83
CA ASN A 172 6.10 -11.22 22.80
C ASN A 172 5.63 -11.31 24.25
N SER A 173 4.34 -11.07 24.51
CA SER A 173 3.76 -11.14 25.85
C SER A 173 3.00 -12.45 26.01
N GLN A 174 3.53 -13.34 26.86
CA GLN A 174 2.79 -14.52 27.32
C GLN A 174 1.58 -14.07 28.15
N HIS A 175 0.43 -13.98 27.50
CA HIS A 175 -0.79 -13.52 28.15
C HIS A 175 -1.57 -14.71 28.70
N ASN A 176 -1.42 -14.95 30.01
CA ASN A 176 -2.26 -15.90 30.76
C ASN A 176 -3.50 -15.22 31.37
N ASP A 177 -3.67 -13.91 31.20
CA ASP A 177 -4.74 -13.08 31.77
C ASP A 177 -5.18 -11.97 30.81
N ASP A 178 -6.48 -11.90 30.53
CA ASP A 178 -7.14 -10.89 29.66
C ASP A 178 -6.92 -9.46 30.18
N GLY A 179 -6.82 -9.26 31.50
CA GLY A 179 -6.59 -7.96 32.12
C GLY A 179 -5.20 -7.38 31.78
N GLN A 180 -4.17 -8.23 31.74
CA GLN A 180 -2.83 -7.83 31.33
C GLN A 180 -2.75 -7.58 29.82
N PHE A 181 -3.47 -8.37 29.02
CA PHE A 181 -3.58 -8.17 27.57
C PHE A 181 -4.10 -6.76 27.22
N LEU A 182 -5.24 -6.36 27.79
CA LEU A 182 -5.82 -5.04 27.50
C LEU A 182 -4.91 -3.90 27.98
N LYS A 183 -4.24 -4.06 29.13
CA LYS A 183 -3.26 -3.07 29.61
C LYS A 183 -2.10 -2.91 28.64
N THR A 184 -1.52 -4.01 28.13
CA THR A 184 -0.45 -3.97 27.13
C THR A 184 -0.91 -3.29 25.84
N LEU A 185 -2.13 -3.61 25.37
CA LEU A 185 -2.69 -3.04 24.16
C LEU A 185 -2.94 -1.52 24.27
N PHE A 186 -3.49 -1.05 25.39
CA PHE A 186 -3.88 0.36 25.56
C PHE A 186 -2.79 1.27 26.13
N SER A 187 -1.73 0.71 26.72
CA SER A 187 -0.64 1.51 27.31
C SER A 187 0.42 1.96 26.29
N GLN A 188 0.26 1.62 25.01
CA GLN A 188 1.19 2.05 23.95
C GLN A 188 1.09 3.57 23.73
N LYS A 189 2.19 4.29 23.97
CA LYS A 189 2.30 5.73 23.69
C LYS A 189 2.35 6.02 22.19
N ASP A 190 2.14 7.30 21.85
CA ASP A 190 2.07 7.80 20.48
C ASP A 190 3.25 7.34 19.61
N MET A 191 2.88 6.90 18.40
CA MET A 191 3.69 6.08 17.49
C MET A 191 4.64 6.90 16.60
N SER A 192 4.97 8.13 16.98
CA SER A 192 5.92 8.98 16.25
C SER A 192 7.30 8.89 16.89
N ASN A 193 8.28 8.36 16.13
CA ASN A 193 9.74 8.40 16.38
C ASN A 193 10.39 7.06 16.80
N GLU A 194 10.44 6.08 15.90
CA GLU A 194 11.62 5.21 15.84
C GLU A 194 12.52 5.72 14.70
N LYS A 195 13.36 6.70 15.02
CA LYS A 195 14.59 6.97 14.27
C LYS A 195 15.67 6.15 15.00
N HIS A 196 16.39 5.29 14.29
CA HIS A 196 17.80 4.90 14.51
C HIS A 196 18.07 3.45 14.08
N THR A 197 18.29 3.26 12.78
CA THR A 197 19.16 2.21 12.25
C THR A 197 19.89 2.74 11.01
N ALA A 198 21.09 2.23 10.75
CA ALA A 198 21.90 2.56 9.55
C ALA A 198 21.26 2.06 8.24
N VAL A 199 20.21 1.23 8.36
CA VAL A 199 19.32 0.82 7.29
C VAL A 199 18.11 1.73 7.32
N ARG A 200 17.79 2.35 6.19
CA ARG A 200 16.58 3.12 6.06
C ARG A 200 15.73 2.56 4.92
N GLU A 201 14.43 2.46 5.20
CA GLU A 201 13.45 1.77 4.37
C GLU A 201 12.39 2.75 3.88
N ALA A 202 11.97 2.59 2.64
CA ALA A 202 10.86 3.31 2.07
C ALA A 202 9.89 2.33 1.40
N MET A 203 8.60 2.50 1.66
CA MET A 203 7.53 1.69 1.09
C MET A 203 6.84 2.45 -0.02
N VAL A 204 6.81 1.88 -1.23
CA VAL A 204 5.97 2.40 -2.32
C VAL A 204 4.72 1.54 -2.43
N TYR A 205 3.55 2.18 -2.32
CA TYR A 205 2.26 1.57 -2.62
C TYR A 205 1.82 1.94 -4.02
N ILE A 206 1.52 0.92 -4.81
CA ILE A 206 1.00 1.06 -6.15
C ILE A 206 -0.53 1.14 -6.00
N GLY A 207 -1.10 2.32 -6.22
CA GLY A 207 -2.49 2.60 -5.85
C GLY A 207 -3.29 3.33 -6.91
N GLU A 208 -2.75 4.42 -7.45
CA GLU A 208 -3.57 5.38 -8.22
C GLU A 208 -3.46 5.23 -9.75
N ASN A 209 -2.30 4.84 -10.31
CA ASN A 209 -2.13 4.79 -11.76
C ASN A 209 -2.09 3.37 -12.35
N ILE A 210 -2.53 2.37 -11.59
CA ILE A 210 -2.71 1.02 -12.12
C ILE A 210 -3.94 1.00 -13.03
N ASP A 211 -3.70 0.75 -14.31
CA ASP A 211 -4.76 0.39 -15.23
C ASP A 211 -5.14 -1.09 -15.06
N PHE A 212 -6.01 -1.37 -14.09
CA PHE A 212 -6.52 -2.72 -13.84
C PHE A 212 -7.28 -3.31 -15.04
N SER A 213 -7.69 -2.50 -16.02
CA SER A 213 -8.36 -2.99 -17.22
C SER A 213 -7.42 -3.74 -18.16
N MET A 214 -6.12 -3.44 -18.12
CA MET A 214 -5.08 -4.18 -18.85
C MET A 214 -4.72 -5.52 -18.19
N CYS A 215 -5.15 -5.74 -16.95
CA CYS A 215 -4.79 -6.90 -16.13
C CYS A 215 -5.78 -8.07 -16.23
N THR A 216 -6.54 -8.18 -17.33
CA THR A 216 -7.53 -9.26 -17.49
C THR A 216 -6.82 -10.62 -17.66
N ASN A 217 -7.21 -11.60 -16.85
CA ASN A 217 -6.71 -13.00 -16.89
C ASN A 217 -5.24 -13.25 -16.52
N VAL A 218 -4.64 -12.41 -15.66
CA VAL A 218 -3.27 -12.58 -15.18
C VAL A 218 -3.28 -13.14 -13.75
N THR A 219 -2.41 -14.13 -13.47
CA THR A 219 -2.22 -14.68 -12.11
C THR A 219 -1.65 -13.62 -11.16
N GLU A 220 -1.88 -13.77 -9.85
CA GLU A 220 -1.31 -12.86 -8.85
C GLU A 220 0.21 -12.70 -8.97
N ASP A 221 0.94 -13.80 -9.16
CA ASP A 221 2.41 -13.79 -9.28
C ASP A 221 2.89 -13.03 -10.53
N ALA A 222 2.24 -13.24 -11.67
CA ALA A 222 2.55 -12.48 -12.89
C ALA A 222 2.24 -10.98 -12.76
N LEU A 223 1.18 -10.60 -12.02
CA LEU A 223 0.91 -9.19 -11.70
C LEU A 223 1.99 -8.60 -10.78
N ARG A 224 2.41 -9.36 -9.76
CA ARG A 224 3.50 -8.98 -8.84
C ARG A 224 4.79 -8.71 -9.60
N GLU A 225 5.20 -9.65 -10.46
CA GLU A 225 6.42 -9.53 -11.24
C GLU A 225 6.37 -8.33 -12.20
N HIS A 226 5.26 -8.18 -12.93
CA HIS A 226 5.07 -7.09 -13.87
C HIS A 226 5.21 -5.71 -13.21
N TRP A 227 4.58 -5.51 -12.05
CA TRP A 227 4.65 -4.23 -11.35
C TRP A 227 5.98 -3.97 -10.66
N ALA A 228 6.61 -5.01 -10.12
CA ALA A 228 7.96 -4.89 -9.60
C ALA A 228 8.93 -4.44 -10.71
N ASN A 229 8.79 -5.02 -11.90
CA ASN A 229 9.57 -4.62 -13.07
C ASN A 229 9.34 -3.15 -13.43
N ILE A 230 8.08 -2.73 -13.62
CA ILE A 230 7.74 -1.32 -13.94
C ILE A 230 8.29 -0.37 -12.89
N THR A 231 8.10 -0.66 -11.61
CA THR A 231 8.51 0.24 -10.53
C THR A 231 10.04 0.33 -10.44
N VAL A 232 10.76 -0.78 -10.58
CA VAL A 232 12.23 -0.79 -10.58
C VAL A 232 12.77 -0.07 -11.82
N ASP A 233 12.15 -0.25 -12.98
CA ASP A 233 12.55 0.44 -14.21
C ASP A 233 12.33 1.95 -14.08
N LYS A 234 11.19 2.39 -13.54
CA LYS A 234 10.95 3.81 -13.25
C LYS A 234 11.91 4.36 -12.20
N LEU A 235 12.30 3.57 -11.19
CA LEU A 235 13.30 4.00 -10.23
C LEU A 235 14.66 4.18 -10.92
N LYS A 236 15.04 3.25 -11.79
CA LYS A 236 16.26 3.35 -12.60
C LYS A 236 16.23 4.60 -13.48
N ASP A 237 15.10 4.92 -14.11
CA ASP A 237 14.92 6.15 -14.88
C ASP A 237 15.11 7.39 -14.02
N ILE A 238 14.51 7.44 -12.83
CA ILE A 238 14.67 8.58 -11.92
C ILE A 238 16.13 8.74 -11.48
N LEU A 239 16.78 7.64 -11.06
CA LEU A 239 18.17 7.68 -10.60
C LEU A 239 19.12 8.10 -11.74
N SER A 240 18.93 7.58 -12.94
CA SER A 240 19.79 7.88 -14.09
C SER A 240 19.52 9.24 -14.74
N GLN A 241 18.24 9.61 -14.93
CA GLN A 241 17.89 10.83 -15.67
C GLN A 241 17.83 12.06 -14.76
N VAL A 242 17.37 11.91 -13.52
CA VAL A 242 17.21 13.02 -12.58
C VAL A 242 18.42 13.17 -11.67
N LEU A 243 18.89 12.08 -11.05
CA LEU A 243 20.08 12.16 -10.21
C LEU A 243 21.38 12.04 -10.98
N LYS A 244 21.31 11.72 -12.29
CA LYS A 244 22.49 11.55 -13.15
C LYS A 244 23.44 10.49 -12.60
N CYS A 245 22.89 9.49 -11.90
CA CYS A 245 23.65 8.35 -11.45
C CYS A 245 24.01 7.46 -12.63
N ASN A 246 25.22 6.91 -12.64
CA ASN A 246 25.51 5.73 -13.42
C ASN A 246 24.90 4.52 -12.71
N VAL A 247 23.85 3.94 -13.30
CA VAL A 247 23.08 2.83 -12.69
C VAL A 247 23.36 1.54 -13.43
N THR A 248 23.90 0.55 -12.72
CA THR A 248 24.09 -0.82 -13.20
C THR A 248 23.23 -1.79 -12.40
N THR A 249 22.77 -2.86 -13.05
CA THR A 249 21.89 -3.87 -12.45
C THR A 249 22.66 -5.17 -12.28
N ASN A 250 22.70 -5.71 -11.06
CA ASN A 250 23.17 -7.07 -10.83
C ASN A 250 21.96 -8.01 -10.70
N ASN A 251 21.87 -9.00 -11.60
CA ASN A 251 20.95 -10.13 -11.47
C ASN A 251 21.57 -11.20 -10.56
N GLU A 252 21.88 -10.85 -9.31
CA GLU A 252 22.25 -11.88 -8.34
C GLU A 252 21.00 -12.66 -7.96
N LYS A 253 21.00 -13.98 -8.24
CA LYS A 253 19.90 -14.86 -7.83
C LYS A 253 19.77 -14.83 -6.30
N PRO A 254 18.60 -14.44 -5.75
CA PRO A 254 18.44 -14.36 -4.31
C PRO A 254 18.37 -15.76 -3.70
N SER A 255 19.15 -16.01 -2.66
CA SER A 255 19.04 -17.19 -1.81
C SER A 255 17.96 -16.96 -0.74
N PHE A 256 16.93 -17.82 -0.77
CA PHE A 256 15.81 -17.97 0.16
C PHE A 256 15.03 -16.70 0.54
N GLY A 257 13.92 -16.47 -0.18
CA GLY A 257 12.67 -16.04 0.46
C GLY A 257 12.07 -14.69 0.07
N ASN A 258 12.73 -13.86 -0.74
CA ASN A 258 12.14 -12.68 -1.41
C ASN A 258 12.92 -12.40 -2.70
N GLU A 259 12.25 -11.99 -3.78
CA GLU A 259 12.93 -11.55 -5.00
C GLU A 259 13.52 -10.16 -4.79
N PHE A 260 14.82 -10.03 -5.02
CA PHE A 260 15.55 -8.76 -4.90
C PHE A 260 16.11 -8.34 -6.25
N LYS A 261 15.85 -7.10 -6.66
CA LYS A 261 16.64 -6.42 -7.71
C LYS A 261 17.58 -5.43 -7.03
N CYS A 262 18.87 -5.51 -7.33
CA CYS A 262 19.86 -4.57 -6.80
C CYS A 262 20.28 -3.58 -7.89
N LEU A 263 20.08 -2.28 -7.61
CA LEU A 263 20.57 -1.19 -8.45
C LEU A 263 21.86 -0.64 -7.83
N ASN A 264 23.00 -0.89 -8.48
CA ASN A 264 24.27 -0.29 -8.10
C ASN A 264 24.36 1.08 -8.74
N CYS A 265 24.51 2.11 -7.92
CA CYS A 265 24.46 3.50 -8.33
C CYS A 265 25.76 4.21 -7.99
N GLU A 266 26.29 4.95 -8.96
CA GLU A 266 27.42 5.86 -8.78
C GLU A 266 26.97 7.28 -9.07
N LEU A 267 27.10 8.17 -8.08
CA LEU A 267 26.72 9.57 -8.14
C LEU A 267 27.96 10.45 -8.12
N ASP A 268 28.13 11.27 -9.15
CA ASP A 268 29.31 12.15 -9.31
C ASP A 268 29.14 13.53 -8.64
N TYR A 269 27.88 13.94 -8.46
CA TYR A 269 27.50 15.23 -7.90
C TYR A 269 26.50 15.07 -6.75
N PRO A 270 26.98 14.73 -5.53
CA PRO A 270 26.14 14.64 -4.33
C PRO A 270 25.32 15.90 -4.04
N GLU A 271 25.75 17.06 -4.52
CA GLU A 271 25.04 18.32 -4.40
C GLU A 271 23.65 18.24 -5.06
N LEU A 272 23.44 17.39 -6.08
CA LEU A 272 22.14 17.20 -6.73
C LEU A 272 21.06 16.70 -5.76
N VAL A 273 21.40 16.03 -4.66
CA VAL A 273 20.43 15.58 -3.65
C VAL A 273 20.22 16.57 -2.50
N THR A 274 20.79 17.78 -2.61
CA THR A 274 20.67 18.83 -1.59
C THR A 274 19.54 19.82 -1.92
N ASN A 275 19.43 20.87 -1.11
CA ASN A 275 18.38 21.88 -1.26
C ASN A 275 18.50 22.74 -2.54
N ILE A 276 19.61 22.67 -3.28
CA ILE A 276 19.83 23.49 -4.49
C ILE A 276 18.74 23.31 -5.57
N ARG A 277 18.07 22.15 -5.59
CA ARG A 277 16.96 21.88 -6.52
C ARG A 277 15.73 22.72 -6.21
N LYS A 278 15.50 23.07 -4.95
CA LYS A 278 14.35 23.88 -4.54
C LYS A 278 14.43 25.25 -5.19
N ASP A 279 15.57 25.92 -5.06
CA ASP A 279 15.79 27.24 -5.64
C ASP A 279 15.77 27.17 -7.16
N ALA A 280 16.34 26.12 -7.75
CA ALA A 280 16.28 25.94 -9.21
C ALA A 280 14.84 25.80 -9.72
N ARG A 281 13.94 25.08 -9.04
CA ARG A 281 12.54 24.95 -9.46
C ARG A 281 11.82 26.29 -9.59
N GLU A 282 12.15 27.26 -8.74
CA GLU A 282 11.53 28.59 -8.75
C GLU A 282 11.93 29.42 -9.99
N GLU A 283 13.04 29.07 -10.65
CA GLU A 283 13.52 29.72 -11.87
C GLU A 283 12.88 29.18 -13.15
N PHE A 284 12.18 28.05 -13.08
CA PHE A 284 11.53 27.43 -14.22
C PHE A 284 10.03 27.68 -14.24
N SER A 285 9.49 27.96 -15.42
CA SER A 285 8.07 27.88 -15.71
C SER A 285 7.84 26.75 -16.70
N PHE A 286 7.23 25.66 -16.22
CA PHE A 286 6.93 24.50 -17.05
C PHE A 286 5.45 24.46 -17.48
N PRO A 287 5.14 23.92 -18.66
CA PRO A 287 3.75 23.60 -19.03
C PRO A 287 3.09 22.69 -17.99
N LYS A 288 1.78 22.87 -17.80
CA LYS A 288 1.00 22.08 -16.82
C LYS A 288 1.11 20.58 -17.11
N ASP A 289 0.98 20.18 -18.37
CA ASP A 289 0.89 18.78 -18.80
C ASP A 289 2.25 18.10 -18.98
N MET A 290 3.35 18.81 -18.78
CA MET A 290 4.68 18.21 -18.94
C MET A 290 4.94 17.17 -17.82
N PRO A 291 5.40 15.95 -18.16
CA PRO A 291 5.65 14.89 -17.18
C PRO A 291 6.66 15.31 -16.11
N LEU A 292 6.43 14.87 -14.88
CA LEU A 292 7.26 15.27 -13.72
C LEU A 292 8.73 14.85 -13.88
N ILE A 293 8.98 13.65 -14.40
CA ILE A 293 10.35 13.18 -14.64
C ILE A 293 11.11 14.10 -15.61
N VAL A 294 10.43 14.57 -16.66
CA VAL A 294 11.03 15.48 -17.66
C VAL A 294 11.36 16.83 -17.02
N LYS A 295 10.45 17.39 -16.21
CA LYS A 295 10.67 18.64 -15.46
C LYS A 295 11.91 18.54 -14.58
N GLU A 296 12.01 17.45 -13.81
CA GLU A 296 13.12 17.24 -12.88
C GLU A 296 14.43 16.91 -13.59
N THR A 297 14.40 16.23 -14.74
CA THR A 297 15.60 16.04 -15.58
C THR A 297 16.16 17.38 -16.05
N LEU A 298 15.32 18.28 -16.59
CA LEU A 298 15.74 19.62 -17.05
C LEU A 298 16.37 20.46 -15.93
N ILE A 299 15.81 20.40 -14.71
CA ILE A 299 16.39 21.07 -13.54
C ILE A 299 17.79 20.52 -13.24
N SER A 300 17.99 19.22 -13.38
CA SER A 300 19.27 18.56 -13.12
C SER A 300 20.32 18.98 -14.14
N ASP A 301 19.95 19.03 -15.42
CA ASP A 301 20.82 19.49 -16.50
C ASP A 301 21.23 20.96 -16.28
N TYR A 302 20.28 21.82 -15.94
CA TYR A 302 20.56 23.21 -15.59
C TYR A 302 21.51 23.36 -14.39
N LEU A 303 21.28 22.59 -13.32
CA LEU A 303 22.15 22.62 -12.15
C LEU A 303 23.59 22.22 -12.51
N LEU A 304 23.76 21.18 -13.33
CA LEU A 304 25.08 20.74 -13.79
C LEU A 304 25.77 21.78 -14.66
N GLU A 305 25.04 22.38 -15.61
CA GLU A 305 25.61 23.32 -16.57
C GLU A 305 25.91 24.70 -15.98
N LYS A 306 25.13 25.15 -15.00
CA LYS A 306 25.18 26.54 -14.52
C LYS A 306 25.69 26.67 -13.10
N ARG A 307 25.22 25.82 -12.17
CA ARG A 307 25.49 26.00 -10.73
C ARG A 307 26.63 25.12 -10.21
N LEU A 308 26.72 23.90 -10.72
CA LEU A 308 27.74 22.92 -10.34
C LEU A 308 28.93 22.91 -11.32
N LYS A 309 28.91 23.81 -12.31
CA LYS A 309 30.02 23.97 -13.25
C LYS A 309 31.28 24.38 -12.49
N GLY A 310 32.29 23.52 -12.48
CA GLY A 310 33.56 23.73 -11.78
C GLY A 310 33.63 23.12 -10.38
N PHE A 311 32.56 22.52 -9.87
CA PHE A 311 32.64 21.68 -8.67
C PHE A 311 33.51 20.45 -8.97
N LYS A 312 34.34 20.06 -8.00
CA LYS A 312 35.14 18.83 -8.11
C LYS A 312 34.20 17.64 -7.99
N GLN A 313 34.21 16.75 -8.99
CA GLN A 313 33.43 15.52 -8.95
C GLN A 313 33.83 14.69 -7.72
N THR A 314 32.82 14.23 -7.00
CA THR A 314 32.98 13.35 -5.85
C THR A 314 32.21 12.08 -6.12
N HIS A 315 32.92 11.05 -6.58
CA HIS A 315 32.31 9.76 -6.88
C HIS A 315 31.83 9.13 -5.57
N PHE A 316 30.53 8.88 -5.52
CA PHE A 316 29.85 8.29 -4.38
C PHE A 316 29.07 7.06 -4.82
N LYS A 317 29.44 5.89 -4.28
CA LYS A 317 28.82 4.61 -4.64
C LYS A 317 27.84 4.16 -3.57
N PHE A 318 26.66 3.75 -4.00
CA PHE A 318 25.63 3.17 -3.14
C PHE A 318 24.81 2.13 -3.91
N ASN A 319 24.20 1.21 -3.18
CA ASN A 319 23.33 0.19 -3.74
C ASN A 319 21.91 0.42 -3.23
N VAL A 320 20.93 0.35 -4.14
CA VAL A 320 19.52 0.32 -3.78
C VAL A 320 19.03 -1.11 -3.96
N GLN A 321 18.79 -1.78 -2.84
CA GLN A 321 18.13 -3.08 -2.82
C GLN A 321 16.63 -2.87 -2.87
N CYS A 322 16.00 -3.37 -3.92
CA CYS A 322 14.56 -3.38 -4.10
C CYS A 322 14.06 -4.77 -3.72
N SER A 323 13.22 -4.85 -2.70
CA SER A 323 12.65 -6.13 -2.24
C SER A 323 11.14 -6.08 -2.33
N MET A 324 10.56 -7.07 -3.01
CA MET A 324 9.14 -7.33 -2.85
C MET A 324 8.94 -7.93 -1.47
N LEU A 325 8.18 -7.23 -0.61
CA LEU A 325 7.67 -7.88 0.59
C LEU A 325 6.57 -8.86 0.17
N ARG A 326 6.08 -9.71 1.08
CA ARG A 326 4.92 -10.57 0.82
C ARG A 326 3.69 -9.70 0.52
N GLY A 327 3.58 -9.27 -0.74
CA GLY A 327 2.57 -8.34 -1.20
C GLY A 327 2.90 -7.61 -2.52
N PRO A 328 2.01 -7.63 -3.54
CA PRO A 328 2.12 -6.89 -4.81
C PRO A 328 2.34 -5.38 -4.72
N THR A 329 2.03 -4.77 -3.58
CA THR A 329 1.89 -3.30 -3.49
C THR A 329 2.82 -2.69 -2.47
N ARG A 330 3.89 -3.40 -2.10
CA ARG A 330 4.94 -2.87 -1.23
C ARG A 330 6.30 -3.29 -1.75
N ILE A 331 6.96 -2.33 -2.40
CA ILE A 331 8.39 -2.45 -2.67
C ILE A 331 9.12 -1.73 -1.56
N ASN A 332 9.92 -2.48 -0.83
CA ASN A 332 10.83 -1.95 0.16
C ASN A 332 12.16 -1.62 -0.51
N PHE A 333 12.53 -0.33 -0.46
CA PHE A 333 13.82 0.17 -0.92
C PHE A 333 14.77 0.30 0.25
N LYS A 334 15.85 -0.48 0.22
CA LYS A 334 16.92 -0.46 1.21
C LYS A 334 18.19 0.10 0.58
N LEU A 335 18.68 1.21 1.13
CA LEU A 335 19.93 1.82 0.70
C LEU A 335 21.10 1.19 1.47
N LEU A 336 22.08 0.66 0.74
CA LEU A 336 23.33 0.15 1.28
C LEU A 336 24.50 1.00 0.78
N CYS A 337 25.44 1.33 1.66
CA CYS A 337 26.69 1.96 1.28
C CYS A 337 27.83 1.18 1.94
N ASN A 338 28.81 0.78 1.12
CA ASN A 338 29.96 0.00 1.58
C ASN A 338 31.10 0.87 2.13
N GLU A 339 30.97 2.20 2.10
CA GLU A 339 32.02 3.11 2.56
C GLU A 339 31.93 3.34 4.08
N SER A 340 32.85 2.73 4.82
CA SER A 340 32.99 2.81 6.28
C SER A 340 33.54 4.15 6.81
N ALA A 341 33.72 5.14 5.94
CA ALA A 341 34.34 6.41 6.31
C ALA A 341 33.30 7.42 6.86
N LYS A 342 33.45 7.80 8.14
CA LYS A 342 32.65 8.82 8.85
C LYS A 342 32.38 10.16 8.11
N PRO A 343 33.25 10.72 7.23
CA PRO A 343 32.98 12.03 6.62
C PRO A 343 31.83 12.08 5.61
N LYS A 344 31.36 10.95 5.06
CA LYS A 344 30.30 10.93 4.02
C LYS A 344 28.89 10.61 4.55
N MET A 345 28.73 10.46 5.87
CA MET A 345 27.45 10.05 6.47
C MET A 345 26.32 11.06 6.23
N HIS A 346 26.63 12.36 6.15
CA HIS A 346 25.66 13.41 5.83
C HIS A 346 25.14 13.31 4.37
N ILE A 347 25.99 12.90 3.42
CA ILE A 347 25.61 12.65 2.03
C ILE A 347 24.67 11.45 1.96
N ILE A 348 25.00 10.34 2.65
CA ILE A 348 24.14 9.15 2.72
C ILE A 348 22.74 9.51 3.22
N VAL A 349 22.66 10.29 4.31
CA VAL A 349 21.38 10.74 4.87
C VAL A 349 20.64 11.64 3.90
N SER A 350 21.33 12.49 3.15
CA SER A 350 20.74 13.40 2.16
C SER A 350 20.20 12.64 0.95
N VAL A 351 20.99 11.72 0.38
CA VAL A 351 20.57 10.81 -0.70
C VAL A 351 19.36 10.01 -0.26
N PHE A 352 19.40 9.43 0.94
CA PHE A 352 18.28 8.66 1.44
C PHE A 352 17.02 9.51 1.60
N ASN A 353 17.12 10.65 2.31
CA ASN A 353 15.98 11.55 2.50
C ASN A 353 15.43 12.02 1.14
N PHE A 354 16.30 12.22 0.15
CA PHE A 354 15.89 12.59 -1.20
C PHE A 354 15.15 11.45 -1.92
N ILE A 355 15.67 10.22 -1.87
CA ILE A 355 15.00 9.05 -2.44
C ILE A 355 13.63 8.86 -1.78
N GLN A 356 13.57 8.91 -0.45
CA GLN A 356 12.33 8.72 0.31
C GLN A 356 11.31 9.85 0.08
N ASN A 357 11.74 11.11 0.01
CA ASN A 357 10.81 12.24 -0.07
C ASN A 357 10.50 12.69 -1.49
N SER A 358 11.41 12.49 -2.43
CA SER A 358 11.27 12.94 -3.82
C SER A 358 11.06 11.75 -4.74
N CYS A 359 11.99 10.79 -4.78
CA CYS A 359 11.92 9.68 -5.74
C CYS A 359 10.68 8.81 -5.51
N VAL A 360 10.35 8.47 -4.26
CA VAL A 360 9.13 7.72 -3.91
C VAL A 360 7.88 8.48 -4.33
N LYS A 361 7.81 9.80 -4.10
CA LYS A 361 6.67 10.60 -4.54
C LYS A 361 6.57 10.68 -6.06
N TRP A 362 7.70 10.76 -6.76
CA TRP A 362 7.74 10.75 -8.22
C TRP A 362 7.35 9.39 -8.79
N LEU A 363 7.80 8.30 -8.18
CA LEU A 363 7.37 6.95 -8.52
C LEU A 363 5.86 6.82 -8.36
N GLN A 364 5.30 7.27 -7.24
CA GLN A 364 3.85 7.26 -7.01
C GLN A 364 3.06 8.14 -7.98
N ALA A 365 3.68 9.17 -8.56
CA ALA A 365 3.04 10.05 -9.54
C ALA A 365 3.15 9.53 -10.98
N VAL A 366 3.98 8.51 -11.23
CA VAL A 366 4.33 8.05 -12.59
C VAL A 366 4.02 6.56 -12.81
N VAL A 367 3.94 5.77 -11.73
CA VAL A 367 3.53 4.36 -11.67
C VAL A 367 2.13 4.27 -11.09
#